data_AF-A0A8T6U8I3-F1
#
_entry.id   AF-A0A8T6U8I3-F1
#
_cell.length_a   1.000
_cell.length_b   1.000
_cell.length_c   1.000
_cell.angle_alpha   90.00
_cell.angle_beta   90.00
_cell.angle_gamma   90.00
#
_symmetry.space_group_name_H-M   'P 1'
#
loop_
_entity.id
_entity.type
_entity.pdbx_description
1 polymer ?
#
loop_
_entity_poly.entity_id
_entity_poly.type
_entity_poly.pdbx_seq_one_letter_code
_entity_poly.pdbx_strand_id
1 'polypeptide(L)' 'RVYLAHDTRLDRDVAFALIKTEGLDAAGLARVRREAQAMGRLGDHPNVVTVHDIG' A
#
# COMPACT_ATOMS: atom_id res chain seq x y z
N ARG A 1 7.88 0.16 -7.25
CA ARG A 1 7.87 1.46 -7.98
C ARG A 1 6.68 2.26 -7.49
N VAL A 2 6.73 3.59 -7.50
CA VAL A 2 5.63 4.45 -7.04
C VAL A 2 5.24 5.40 -8.18
N TYR A 3 3.93 5.61 -8.35
CA TYR A 3 3.34 6.40 -9.43
C TYR A 3 2.36 7.42 -8.84
N LEU A 4 2.26 8.60 -9.46
CA LEU A 4 1.12 9.48 -9.26
C LEU A 4 -0.06 8.88 -10.04
N ALA A 5 -1.17 8.64 -9.36
CA ALA A 5 -2.40 8.14 -9.94
C ALA A 5 -3.57 9.00 -9.47
N HIS A 6 -4.66 9.01 -10.23
CA HIS A 6 -5.87 9.73 -9.88
C HIS A 6 -6.97 8.72 -9.51
N ASP A 7 -7.43 8.76 -8.26
CA ASP A 7 -8.52 7.92 -7.75
C ASP A 7 -9.86 8.50 -8.21
N THR A 8 -10.39 7.93 -9.30
CA THR A 8 -11.68 8.35 -9.89
C THR A 8 -12.90 8.18 -8.99
N ARG A 9 -12.82 7.38 -7.92
CA ARG A 9 -13.96 7.18 -7.00
C ARG A 9 -14.09 8.30 -5.98
N LEU A 10 -12.95 8.86 -5.58
CA LEU A 10 -12.83 9.90 -4.55
C LEU A 10 -12.34 11.24 -5.12
N ASP A 11 -12.10 11.31 -6.42
CA ASP A 11 -11.65 12.48 -7.18
C ASP A 11 -10.42 13.16 -6.55
N ARG A 12 -9.35 12.39 -6.39
CA ARG A 12 -8.11 12.86 -5.75
C ARG A 12 -6.86 12.18 -6.29
N ASP A 13 -5.74 12.88 -6.20
CA ASP A 13 -4.45 12.33 -6.53
C ASP A 13 -3.89 11.48 -5.38
N VAL A 14 -3.32 10.33 -5.73
CA VAL A 14 -2.76 9.35 -4.80
C VAL A 14 -1.40 8.83 -5.29
N ALA A 15 -0.57 8.40 -4.34
CA ALA A 15 0.63 7.63 -4.65
C ALA A 15 0.29 6.14 -4.75
N PHE A 16 0.45 5.55 -5.93
CA PHE A 16 0.20 4.13 -6.17
C PHE A 16 1.53 3.35 -6.23
N ALA A 17 1.73 2.45 -5.27
CA ALA A 17 2.95 1.66 -5.15
C ALA A 17 2.77 0.23 -5.70
N LEU A 18 3.58 -0.14 -6.70
CA LEU A 18 3.67 -1.50 -7.21
C LEU A 18 4.86 -2.23 -6.58
N ILE A 19 4.55 -3.30 -5.84
CA ILE A 19 5.53 -4.21 -5.25
C ILE A 19 5.58 -5.48 -6.09
N LYS A 20 6.73 -5.76 -6.69
CA LYS A 20 6.96 -7.03 -7.40
C LYS A 20 7.14 -8.13 -6.38
N THR A 21 6.28 -9.14 -6.43
CA THR A 21 6.36 -10.33 -5.59
C THR A 21 7.01 -11.52 -6.30
N GLU A 22 7.33 -11.38 -7.59
CA GLU A 22 8.05 -12.39 -8.36
C GLU A 22 9.42 -12.68 -7.72
N GLY A 23 9.70 -13.97 -7.48
CA GLY A 23 10.95 -14.40 -6.85
C GLY A 23 11.00 -14.30 -5.33
N LEU A 24 9.93 -13.83 -4.67
CA LEU A 24 9.82 -13.94 -3.21
C LEU A 24 9.48 -15.37 -2.80
N ASP A 25 10.15 -15.84 -1.75
CA ASP A 25 9.79 -17.06 -1.06
C ASP A 25 8.54 -16.86 -0.19
N ALA A 26 8.04 -17.95 0.41
CA ALA A 26 6.85 -17.89 1.25
C ALA A 26 6.99 -16.92 2.43
N ALA A 27 8.20 -16.80 3.00
CA ALA A 27 8.49 -15.88 4.09
C ALA A 27 8.47 -14.42 3.64
N GLY A 28 9.04 -14.11 2.47
CA GLY A 28 9.01 -12.79 1.85
C GLY A 28 7.58 -12.35 1.56
N LEU A 29 6.76 -13.23 0.98
CA LEU A 29 5.35 -12.93 0.71
C LEU A 29 4.54 -12.71 2.00
N ALA A 30 4.79 -13.52 3.04
CA ALA A 30 4.14 -13.36 4.34
C ALA A 30 4.52 -12.03 5.01
N ARG A 31 5.77 -11.57 4.85
CA ARG A 31 6.22 -10.27 5.37
C ARG A 31 5.52 -9.12 4.67
N VAL A 32 5.48 -9.12 3.34
CA VAL A 32 4.81 -8.06 2.55
C VAL A 32 3.34 -7.93 2.96
N ARG A 33 2.64 -9.05 3.10
CA ARG A 33 1.24 -9.05 3.58
C ARG A 33 1.09 -8.47 4.97
N ARG A 34 2.00 -8.81 5.89
CA ARG A 34 1.96 -8.36 7.28
C ARG A 34 2.20 -6.85 7.39
N GLU A 35 3.16 -6.34 6.63
CA GLU A 35 3.47 -4.90 6.56
C GLU A 35 2.27 -4.12 6.00
N ALA A 36 1.69 -4.58 4.89
CA ALA A 36 0.52 -3.96 4.31
C ALA A 36 -0.66 -3.92 5.30
N GLN A 37 -0.93 -5.03 6.00
CA GLN A 37 -1.96 -5.07 7.05
C GLN A 37 -1.68 -4.13 8.21
N ALA A 38 -0.42 -4.04 8.66
CA ALA A 38 -0.04 -3.14 9.74
C ALA A 38 -0.26 -1.68 9.34
N MET A 39 0.12 -1.30 8.12
CA MET A 39 -0.09 0.05 7.60
C MET A 39 -1.59 0.39 7.47
N GLY A 40 -2.43 -0.55 7.01
CA GLY A 40 -3.88 -0.34 6.94
C GLY A 40 -4.55 -0.13 8.30
N ARG A 41 -3.97 -0.67 9.39
CA ARG A 41 -4.51 -0.49 10.76
C ARG A 41 -4.18 0.86 11.38
N LEU A 42 -3.18 1.58 10.87
CA LEU A 42 -2.78 2.88 11.43
C LEU A 42 -3.81 3.98 11.15
N GLY A 43 -4.71 3.78 10.18
CA GLY A 43 -5.82 4.68 9.91
C GLY A 43 -5.38 6.09 9.47
N ASP A 44 -6.22 7.08 9.77
CA ASP A 44 -5.92 8.49 9.53
C ASP A 44 -5.18 9.07 10.73
N HIS A 45 -3.89 9.35 10.55
CA HIS A 45 -3.04 9.92 11.59
C HIS A 45 -2.15 11.01 10.98
N PRO A 46 -2.07 12.21 11.59
CA PRO A 46 -1.44 13.38 10.97
C PRO A 46 0.05 13.22 10.63
N ASN A 47 0.74 12.27 11.29
CA ASN A 47 2.15 12.01 11.08
C ASN A 47 2.44 10.66 10.39
N VAL A 48 1.43 9.98 9.85
CA VAL A 48 1.59 8.69 9.18
C VAL A 48 0.85 8.72 7.85
N VAL A 49 1.50 8.26 6.79
CA VAL A 49 0.86 8.14 5.48
C VAL A 49 -0.18 7.01 5.53
N THR A 50 -1.45 7.36 5.33
CA THR A 50 -2.55 6.39 5.33
C THR A 50 -2.55 5.56 4.05
N VAL A 51 -2.69 4.25 4.20
CA VAL A 51 -2.95 3.34 3.08
C VAL A 51 -4.45 3.29 2.85
N HIS A 52 -4.88 3.68 1.65
CA HIS A 52 -6.30 3.76 1.29
C HIS A 52 -6.88 2.43 0.79
N ASP A 53 -6.07 1.63 0.10
CA ASP A 53 -6.46 0.33 -0.43
C ASP A 53 -5.23 -0.58 -0.61
N ILE A 54 -5.43 -1.90 -0.53
CA ILE A 54 -4.42 -2.94 -0.74
C ILE A 54 -5.08 -4.05 -1.57
N GLY A 55 -4.59 -4.23 -2.79
CA GLY A 55 -5.12 -5.21 -3.76
C GLY A 55 -4.01 -5.99 -4.47
#